data_AF-A0A8K0D976-F1
#
_entry.id   AF-A0A8K0D976-F1
#
_cell.length_a   1.000
_cell.length_b   1.000
_cell.length_c   1.000
_cell.angle_alpha   90.00
_cell.angle_beta   90.00
_cell.angle_gamma   90.00
#
_symmetry.space_group_name_H-M   'P 1'
#
loop_
_entity.id
_entity.type
_entity.pdbx_description
1 polymer ?
#
loop_
_entity_poly.entity_id
_entity_poly.type
_entity_poly.pdbx_seq_one_letter_code
_entity_poly.pdbx_strand_id
1 'polypeptide(L)'
;MKTFDQQKISLFYENLNKLLERFHFKQSRIFNGDETGIITVQRPARIYAEKRVNRVAFTTSLRLLLAWLGHFQKTVKATKKNPVLLIVDNHVSYGILNAYNFCKDSRVTLLAISPHTSHRLQPLDVVFYALLKSAYNAECDKYMECFPGKRITVIEVAEISSKVFVRIATLEKTIRSFKATGIFAINPDIFIDTDNLIPLTAKKNVLKTFDLSYVTDNEKQEVTTKVMRRKKAAKYRTVSSKHDEENSTDSDSKD
;
A
#
# COMPACT_ATOMS: atom_id res chain seq x y z
N MET A 1 -5.85 -12.58 -11.17
CA MET A 1 -6.36 -11.29 -11.69
C MET A 1 -7.71 -11.07 -11.03
N LYS A 2 -7.89 -10.05 -10.19
CA LYS A 2 -9.22 -9.76 -9.61
C LYS A 2 -10.09 -9.24 -10.75
N THR A 3 -11.19 -9.92 -11.04
CA THR A 3 -12.06 -9.62 -12.18
C THR A 3 -12.69 -8.24 -11.99
N PHE A 4 -12.59 -7.39 -13.01
CA PHE A 4 -13.20 -6.07 -13.03
C PHE A 4 -14.73 -6.21 -13.04
N ASP A 5 -15.39 -5.66 -12.02
CA ASP A 5 -16.85 -5.70 -11.88
C ASP A 5 -17.42 -4.29 -12.09
N GLN A 6 -17.60 -3.94 -13.37
CA GLN A 6 -18.05 -2.61 -13.78
C GLN A 6 -19.44 -2.27 -13.23
N GLN A 7 -20.30 -3.26 -13.05
CA GLN A 7 -21.64 -3.07 -12.49
C GLN A 7 -21.56 -2.60 -11.05
N LYS A 8 -20.72 -3.23 -10.22
CA LYS A 8 -20.51 -2.81 -8.82
C LYS A 8 -19.90 -1.42 -8.69
N ILE A 9 -18.99 -1.06 -9.60
CA ILE A 9 -18.36 0.25 -9.62
C ILE A 9 -19.37 1.32 -10.05
N SER A 10 -20.15 1.07 -11.11
CA SER A 10 -21.21 1.99 -11.56
C SER A 10 -22.23 2.23 -10.45
N LEU A 11 -22.69 1.16 -9.79
CA LEU A 11 -23.64 1.26 -8.68
C LEU A 11 -23.08 2.08 -7.51
N PHE A 12 -21.79 1.97 -7.21
CA PHE A 12 -21.14 2.79 -6.19
C PHE A 12 -21.21 4.27 -6.54
N TYR A 13 -20.85 4.65 -7.78
CA TYR A 13 -20.88 6.05 -8.20
C TYR A 13 -22.31 6.59 -8.31
N GLU A 14 -23.28 5.80 -8.75
CA GLU A 14 -24.70 6.19 -8.72
C GLU A 14 -25.18 6.50 -7.30
N ASN A 15 -24.84 5.64 -6.33
CA ASN A 15 -25.18 5.87 -4.93
C ASN A 15 -24.45 7.08 -4.36
N LEU A 16 -23.18 7.26 -4.69
CA LEU A 16 -22.39 8.42 -4.29
C LEU A 16 -23.01 9.72 -4.82
N ASN A 17 -23.40 9.75 -6.10
CA ASN A 17 -24.08 10.89 -6.73
C ASN A 17 -25.38 11.24 -6.03
N LYS A 18 -26.26 10.24 -5.82
CA LYS A 18 -27.53 10.45 -5.09
C LYS A 18 -27.31 11.04 -3.70
N LEU A 19 -26.26 10.61 -3.00
CA LEU A 19 -25.93 11.13 -1.67
C LEU A 19 -25.38 12.56 -1.72
N LEU A 20 -24.53 12.87 -2.70
CA LEU A 20 -23.95 14.20 -2.86
C LEU A 20 -25.00 15.24 -3.28
N GLU A 21 -25.94 14.87 -4.14
CA GLU A 21 -27.09 15.70 -4.51
C GLU A 21 -28.05 15.91 -3.33
N ARG A 22 -28.29 14.86 -2.52
CA ARG A 22 -29.25 14.95 -1.42
C ARG A 22 -28.76 15.77 -0.23
N PHE A 23 -27.49 15.64 0.12
CA PHE A 23 -26.95 16.21 1.37
C PHE A 23 -25.93 17.33 1.15
N HIS A 24 -25.46 17.54 -0.08
CA HIS A 24 -24.51 18.59 -0.46
C HIS A 24 -23.29 18.64 0.47
N PHE A 25 -22.63 17.50 0.67
CA PHE A 25 -21.45 17.41 1.51
C PHE A 25 -20.33 18.33 1.00
N LYS A 26 -19.71 19.08 1.93
CA LYS A 26 -18.46 19.81 1.62
C LYS A 26 -17.32 18.81 1.42
N GLN A 27 -16.32 19.16 0.62
CA GLN A 27 -15.17 18.30 0.36
C GLN A 27 -14.44 17.87 1.64
N SER A 28 -14.29 18.78 2.59
CA SER A 28 -13.67 18.53 3.90
C SER A 28 -14.52 17.65 4.83
N ARG A 29 -15.70 17.21 4.40
CA ARG A 29 -16.65 16.39 5.16
C ARG A 29 -16.89 15.02 4.54
N ILE A 30 -16.07 14.65 3.55
CA ILE A 30 -16.02 13.31 2.97
C ILE A 30 -14.78 12.61 3.52
N PHE A 31 -15.00 11.51 4.22
CA PHE A 31 -13.94 10.72 4.84
C PHE A 31 -13.91 9.33 4.23
N ASN A 32 -12.71 8.77 4.13
CA ASN A 32 -12.49 7.37 3.85
C ASN A 32 -11.89 6.70 5.09
N GLY A 33 -12.40 5.52 5.45
CA GLY A 33 -11.91 4.74 6.58
C GLY A 33 -11.71 3.29 6.19
N ASP A 34 -10.62 2.70 6.65
CA ASP A 34 -10.26 1.31 6.44
C ASP A 34 -9.22 0.89 7.49
N GLU A 35 -8.95 -0.41 7.61
CA GLU A 35 -7.92 -0.97 8.48
C GLU A 35 -6.72 -1.49 7.68
N THR A 36 -5.51 -1.33 8.23
CA THR A 36 -4.31 -1.93 7.65
C THR A 36 -3.47 -2.63 8.70
N GLY A 37 -3.00 -3.83 8.37
CA GLY A 37 -2.01 -4.54 9.17
C GLY A 37 -0.62 -3.96 8.95
N ILE A 38 0.04 -3.54 10.03
CA ILE A 38 1.47 -3.24 10.05
C ILE A 38 2.19 -4.50 10.56
N ILE A 39 3.06 -5.08 9.73
CA ILE A 39 3.79 -6.29 10.10
C ILE A 39 5.01 -5.96 10.96
N THR A 40 5.24 -6.76 12.00
CA THR A 40 6.43 -6.70 12.87
C THR A 40 7.64 -7.40 12.26
N VAL A 41 7.40 -8.34 11.33
CA VAL A 41 8.45 -9.10 10.65
C VAL A 41 8.74 -8.44 9.30
N GLN A 42 9.79 -7.61 9.27
CA GLN A 42 10.34 -7.15 8.01
C GLN A 42 10.95 -8.33 7.24
N ARG A 43 10.78 -8.34 5.91
CA ARG A 43 11.56 -9.21 5.03
C ARG A 43 12.77 -8.42 4.55
N PRO A 44 13.92 -8.47 5.25
CA PRO A 44 15.13 -7.86 4.74
C PRO A 44 15.51 -8.50 3.40
N ALA A 45 16.17 -7.73 2.53
CA ALA A 45 16.75 -8.25 1.31
C ALA A 45 17.86 -9.25 1.67
N ARG A 46 17.51 -10.55 1.67
CA ARG A 46 18.37 -11.72 1.93
C ARG A 46 18.84 -11.90 3.38
N ILE A 47 18.11 -12.72 4.14
CA ILE A 47 18.65 -13.45 5.30
C ILE A 47 18.12 -14.88 5.25
N TYR A 48 19.03 -15.87 5.35
CA TYR A 48 18.70 -17.27 5.60
C TYR A 48 18.64 -17.48 7.12
N ALA A 49 17.44 -17.55 7.70
CA ALA A 49 17.25 -17.87 9.11
C ALA A 49 15.94 -18.63 9.35
N GLU A 50 15.93 -19.46 10.38
CA GLU A 50 14.87 -20.42 10.69
C GLU A 50 13.55 -19.72 11.05
N LYS A 51 12.49 -20.09 10.33
CA LYS A 51 11.16 -19.47 10.40
C LYS A 51 10.46 -19.88 11.71
N ARG A 52 10.19 -18.91 12.59
CA ARG A 52 9.29 -19.11 13.76
C ARG A 52 8.04 -18.25 13.68
N VAL A 53 7.00 -18.77 14.32
CA VAL A 53 5.56 -18.51 14.18
C VAL A 53 5.18 -17.03 14.37
N ASN A 54 4.48 -16.48 13.39
CA ASN A 54 3.83 -15.17 13.48
C ASN A 54 2.70 -15.24 14.52
N ARG A 55 2.79 -14.47 15.61
CA ARG A 55 1.62 -14.17 16.44
C ARG A 55 0.95 -12.92 15.87
N VAL A 56 -0.17 -13.13 15.17
CA VAL A 56 -1.10 -12.05 14.83
C VAL A 56 -2.09 -11.94 15.98
N ALA A 57 -2.13 -10.78 16.65
CA ALA A 57 -3.09 -10.52 17.71
C ALA A 57 -4.47 -10.14 17.14
N PHE A 58 -5.50 -10.46 17.92
CA PHE A 58 -6.82 -10.95 17.51
C PHE A 58 -7.87 -9.93 17.06
N THR A 59 -8.82 -10.46 16.29
CA THR A 59 -10.13 -9.90 15.91
C THR A 59 -11.04 -9.67 17.13
N THR A 60 -11.59 -8.46 17.25
CA THR A 60 -12.94 -8.21 17.79
C THR A 60 -13.53 -7.01 17.05
N SER A 61 -13.78 -7.21 15.75
CA SER A 61 -14.02 -6.15 14.76
C SER A 61 -15.19 -5.20 15.11
N LEU A 62 -16.30 -5.71 15.66
CA LEU A 62 -17.48 -4.88 15.90
C LEU A 62 -17.35 -3.89 17.07
N ARG A 63 -16.83 -4.34 18.21
CA ARG A 63 -16.69 -3.47 19.40
C ARG A 63 -15.71 -2.33 19.12
N LEU A 64 -14.62 -2.65 18.42
CA LEU A 64 -13.63 -1.68 17.99
C LEU A 64 -14.23 -0.69 16.98
N LEU A 65 -15.00 -1.17 16.00
CA LEU A 65 -15.70 -0.32 15.05
C LEU A 65 -16.67 0.65 15.75
N LEU A 66 -17.50 0.18 16.67
CA LEU A 66 -18.44 1.04 17.41
C LEU A 66 -17.73 2.06 18.31
N ALA A 67 -16.66 1.63 19.00
CA ALA A 67 -15.83 2.54 19.79
C ALA A 67 -15.18 3.61 18.91
N TRP A 68 -14.67 3.20 17.74
CA TRP A 68 -14.10 4.12 16.76
C TRP A 68 -15.15 5.06 16.17
N LEU A 69 -16.35 4.59 15.82
CA LEU A 69 -17.45 5.44 15.36
C LEU A 69 -17.88 6.46 16.42
N GLY A 70 -17.91 6.05 17.69
CA GLY A 70 -18.15 6.95 18.82
C GLY A 70 -17.07 8.03 18.94
N HIS A 71 -15.81 7.67 18.78
CA HIS A 71 -14.70 8.63 18.74
C HIS A 71 -14.78 9.53 17.49
N PHE A 72 -15.03 8.96 16.32
CA PHE A 72 -15.17 9.67 15.05
C PHE A 72 -16.25 10.74 15.15
N GLN A 73 -17.44 10.40 15.66
CA GLN A 73 -18.52 11.36 15.83
C GLN A 73 -18.16 12.51 16.79
N LYS A 74 -17.45 12.22 17.89
CA LYS A 74 -16.94 13.26 18.81
C LYS A 74 -15.97 14.22 18.11
N THR A 75 -15.17 13.71 17.17
CA THR A 75 -14.20 14.49 16.40
C THR A 75 -14.86 15.29 15.30
N VAL A 76 -15.71 14.68 14.46
CA VAL A 76 -16.31 15.34 13.30
C VAL A 76 -17.54 16.18 13.63
N LYS A 77 -18.22 15.90 14.76
CA LYS A 77 -19.41 16.63 15.24
C LYS A 77 -20.45 16.82 14.12
N ALA A 78 -20.88 15.72 13.50
CA ALA A 78 -21.83 15.78 12.41
C ALA A 78 -23.19 16.30 12.90
N THR A 79 -23.83 17.17 12.10
CA THR A 79 -25.15 17.75 12.40
C THR A 79 -26.01 17.77 11.14
N LYS A 80 -27.31 18.06 11.27
CA LYS A 80 -28.22 18.18 10.11
C LYS A 80 -27.79 19.28 9.13
N LYS A 81 -27.21 20.37 9.62
CA LYS A 81 -26.71 21.49 8.80
C LYS A 81 -25.30 21.24 8.24
N ASN A 82 -24.55 20.32 8.84
CA ASN A 82 -23.18 19.98 8.44
C ASN A 82 -22.98 18.46 8.48
N PRO A 83 -23.63 17.72 7.56
CA PRO A 83 -23.59 16.27 7.54
C PRO A 83 -22.20 15.77 7.12
N VAL A 84 -21.92 14.50 7.40
CA VAL A 84 -20.64 13.84 7.10
C VAL A 84 -20.89 12.62 6.25
N LEU A 85 -20.08 12.42 5.22
CA LEU A 85 -20.03 11.19 4.44
C LEU A 85 -18.81 10.39 4.88
N LEU A 86 -19.02 9.14 5.27
CA LEU A 86 -17.97 8.19 5.61
C LEU A 86 -18.03 7.00 4.64
N ILE A 87 -16.94 6.80 3.89
CA ILE A 87 -16.77 5.74 2.91
C ILE A 87 -15.89 4.65 3.51
N VAL A 88 -16.40 3.42 3.61
CA VAL A 88 -15.70 2.28 4.24
C VAL A 88 -15.72 1.05 3.34
N ASP A 89 -14.71 0.18 3.46
CA ASP A 89 -14.78 -1.12 2.78
C ASP A 89 -15.79 -2.04 3.49
N ASN A 90 -16.47 -2.86 2.71
CA ASN A 90 -17.36 -3.88 3.26
C ASN A 90 -16.54 -5.09 3.74
N HIS A 91 -15.78 -4.90 4.82
CA HIS A 91 -15.19 -6.01 5.55
C HIS A 91 -16.29 -6.67 6.42
N VAL A 92 -17.04 -7.58 5.81
CA VAL A 92 -18.08 -8.44 6.41
C VAL A 92 -17.55 -9.04 7.75
N SER A 93 -18.30 -9.19 8.85
CA SER A 93 -19.73 -9.43 9.06
C SER A 93 -20.13 -9.21 10.54
N TYR A 94 -21.44 -9.11 10.81
CA TYR A 94 -22.14 -9.28 12.11
C TYR A 94 -22.41 -8.10 13.07
N GLY A 95 -22.19 -6.85 12.68
CA GLY A 95 -22.73 -5.72 13.47
C GLY A 95 -22.98 -4.42 12.72
N ILE A 96 -23.10 -4.53 11.40
CA ILE A 96 -23.33 -3.40 10.52
C ILE A 96 -24.65 -2.68 10.83
N LEU A 97 -25.67 -3.37 11.37
CA LEU A 97 -26.93 -2.73 11.73
C LEU A 97 -26.77 -1.77 12.91
N ASN A 98 -26.02 -2.15 13.95
CA ASN A 98 -25.76 -1.28 15.09
C ASN A 98 -24.88 -0.09 14.69
N ALA A 99 -23.84 -0.34 13.89
CA ALA A 99 -23.00 0.71 13.33
C ALA A 99 -23.80 1.66 12.42
N TYR A 100 -24.67 1.11 11.57
CA TYR A 100 -25.54 1.87 10.68
C TYR A 100 -26.55 2.72 11.46
N ASN A 101 -27.23 2.14 12.46
CA ASN A 101 -28.17 2.86 13.31
C ASN A 101 -27.45 3.99 14.06
N PHE A 102 -26.28 3.71 14.65
CA PHE A 102 -25.46 4.71 15.28
C PHE A 102 -25.09 5.86 14.33
N CYS A 103 -24.64 5.54 13.11
CA CYS A 103 -24.30 6.52 12.09
C CYS A 103 -25.52 7.36 11.67
N LYS A 104 -26.66 6.71 11.43
CA LYS A 104 -27.93 7.35 11.06
C LYS A 104 -28.39 8.36 12.11
N ASP A 105 -28.34 7.97 13.39
CA ASP A 105 -28.71 8.82 14.52
C ASP A 105 -27.70 9.96 14.70
N SER A 106 -26.42 9.68 14.44
CA SER A 106 -25.31 10.64 14.53
C SER A 106 -25.18 11.58 13.33
N ARG A 107 -26.04 11.46 12.30
CA ARG A 107 -25.96 12.23 11.03
C ARG A 107 -24.66 12.00 10.26
N VAL A 108 -24.08 10.82 10.42
CA VAL A 108 -23.00 10.30 9.60
C VAL A 108 -23.64 9.40 8.54
N THR A 109 -23.55 9.77 7.28
CA THR A 109 -23.97 8.94 6.16
C THR A 109 -22.86 7.96 5.85
N LEU A 110 -23.18 6.66 5.95
CA LEU A 110 -22.24 5.59 5.61
C LEU A 110 -22.44 5.16 4.15
N LEU A 111 -21.35 5.09 3.38
CA LEU A 111 -21.33 4.49 2.06
C LEU A 111 -20.32 3.35 2.05
N ALA A 112 -20.80 2.13 1.82
CA ALA A 112 -19.94 0.96 1.74
C ALA A 112 -19.44 0.75 0.31
N ILE A 113 -18.17 0.40 0.17
CA ILE A 113 -17.59 -0.04 -1.10
C ILE A 113 -17.95 -1.51 -1.31
N SER A 114 -18.30 -1.86 -2.56
CA SER A 114 -18.67 -3.22 -2.91
C SER A 114 -17.49 -4.19 -2.70
N PRO A 115 -17.76 -5.45 -2.31
CA PRO A 115 -16.70 -6.45 -2.19
C PRO A 115 -15.88 -6.58 -3.47
N HIS A 116 -14.56 -6.76 -3.30
CA HIS A 116 -13.57 -6.93 -4.36
C HIS A 116 -13.28 -5.71 -5.24
N THR A 117 -13.86 -4.53 -4.97
CA THR A 117 -13.56 -3.29 -5.71
C THR A 117 -12.60 -2.34 -4.98
N SER A 118 -12.13 -2.71 -3.78
CA SER A 118 -11.26 -1.89 -2.90
C SER A 118 -10.00 -1.38 -3.60
N HIS A 119 -9.33 -2.26 -4.36
CA HIS A 119 -8.12 -1.94 -5.13
C HIS A 119 -8.27 -0.81 -6.17
N ARG A 120 -9.49 -0.35 -6.44
CA ARG A 120 -9.80 0.79 -7.31
C ARG A 120 -10.54 1.91 -6.56
N LEU A 121 -11.47 1.56 -5.68
CA LEU A 121 -12.38 2.50 -5.05
C LEU A 121 -11.96 2.92 -3.63
N GLN A 122 -11.00 2.27 -2.96
CA GLN A 122 -10.53 2.67 -1.64
C GLN A 122 -9.33 3.62 -1.74
N PRO A 123 -9.48 4.94 -1.46
CA PRO A 123 -8.37 5.89 -1.49
C PRO A 123 -7.17 5.45 -0.64
N LEU A 124 -7.45 4.89 0.54
CA LEU A 124 -6.42 4.40 1.46
C LEU A 124 -5.59 3.28 0.84
N ASP A 125 -6.22 2.29 0.19
CA ASP A 125 -5.52 1.19 -0.48
C ASP A 125 -4.74 1.65 -1.72
N VAL A 126 -5.34 2.51 -2.55
CA VAL A 126 -4.79 2.88 -3.86
C VAL A 126 -3.50 3.71 -3.73
N VAL A 127 -3.42 4.58 -2.72
CA VAL A 127 -2.28 5.50 -2.57
C VAL A 127 -1.68 5.45 -1.17
N PHE A 128 -2.48 5.67 -0.12
CA PHE A 128 -1.96 5.99 1.20
C PHE A 128 -1.19 4.83 1.84
N TYR A 129 -1.75 3.62 1.82
CA TYR A 129 -1.13 2.44 2.44
C TYR A 129 0.13 1.98 1.73
N ALA A 130 0.22 2.13 0.40
CA ALA A 130 1.45 1.85 -0.33
C ALA A 130 2.59 2.76 0.15
N LEU A 131 2.31 4.06 0.29
CA LEU A 131 3.27 5.04 0.79
C LEU A 131 3.63 4.82 2.26
N LEU A 132 2.62 4.55 3.10
CA LEU A 132 2.80 4.28 4.53
C LEU A 132 3.69 3.06 4.74
N LYS A 133 3.41 1.94 4.07
CA LYS A 133 4.18 0.69 4.19
C LYS A 133 5.61 0.86 3.70
N SER A 134 5.80 1.53 2.56
CA SER A 134 7.14 1.82 2.04
C SER A 134 7.97 2.65 3.04
N ALA A 135 7.39 3.75 3.53
CA ALA A 135 8.05 4.63 4.49
C ALA A 135 8.29 3.96 5.86
N TYR A 136 7.38 3.09 6.29
CA TYR A 136 7.52 2.30 7.51
C TYR A 136 8.64 1.27 7.41
N ASN A 137 8.71 0.53 6.28
CA ASN A 137 9.78 -0.44 6.06
C ASN A 137 11.15 0.24 6.04
N ALA A 138 11.27 1.42 5.41
CA ALA A 138 12.51 2.18 5.41
C ALA A 138 12.96 2.63 6.82
N GLU A 139 12.02 3.00 7.71
CA GLU A 139 12.38 3.32 9.10
C GLU A 139 12.70 2.06 9.92
N CYS A 140 12.05 0.92 9.61
CA CYS A 140 12.41 -0.35 10.23
C CYS A 140 13.82 -0.81 9.84
N ASP A 141 14.21 -0.64 8.58
CA ASP A 141 15.56 -0.94 8.10
C ASP A 141 16.60 -0.10 8.85
N LYS A 142 16.36 1.21 8.98
CA LYS A 142 17.22 2.10 9.79
C LYS A 142 17.31 1.67 11.26
N TYR A 143 16.19 1.27 11.86
CA TYR A 143 16.19 0.77 13.24
C TYR A 143 17.07 -0.49 13.37
N MET A 144 16.97 -1.42 12.43
CA MET A 144 17.79 -2.64 12.43
C MET A 144 19.28 -2.36 12.18
N GLU A 145 19.61 -1.33 11.41
CA GLU A 145 20.99 -0.84 11.23
C GLU A 145 21.55 -0.22 12.52
N CYS A 146 20.77 0.60 13.21
CA CYS A 146 21.18 1.23 14.47
C CYS A 146 21.26 0.25 15.65
N PHE A 147 20.46 -0.82 15.63
CA PHE A 147 20.39 -1.80 16.72
C PHE A 147 20.54 -3.24 16.20
N PRO A 148 21.75 -3.65 15.76
CA PRO A 148 21.99 -4.99 15.24
C PRO A 148 21.58 -6.09 16.23
N GLY A 149 20.87 -7.11 15.74
CA GLY A 149 20.43 -8.26 16.54
C GLY A 149 19.20 -8.02 17.43
N LYS A 150 18.70 -6.78 17.54
CA LYS A 150 17.44 -6.50 18.25
C LYS A 150 16.24 -6.71 17.32
N ARG A 151 15.15 -7.23 17.88
CA ARG A 151 13.86 -7.35 17.19
C ARG A 151 13.03 -6.11 17.46
N ILE A 152 12.23 -5.71 16.48
CA ILE A 152 11.22 -4.66 16.64
C ILE A 152 10.08 -5.26 17.48
N THR A 153 9.84 -4.70 18.66
CA THR A 153 8.72 -5.08 19.51
C THR A 153 7.51 -4.18 19.22
N VAL A 154 6.38 -4.45 19.87
CA VAL A 154 5.15 -3.66 19.68
C VAL A 154 5.36 -2.18 20.07
N ILE A 155 6.25 -1.90 21.04
CA ILE A 155 6.54 -0.54 21.48
C ILE A 155 7.25 0.22 20.35
N GLU A 156 8.28 -0.37 19.75
CA GLU A 156 8.98 0.27 18.62
C GLU A 156 8.11 0.34 17.38
N VAL A 157 7.19 -0.62 17.15
CA VAL A 157 6.19 -0.48 16.09
C VAL A 157 5.34 0.77 16.30
N ALA A 158 4.87 1.01 17.53
CA ALA A 158 4.07 2.20 17.84
C ALA A 158 4.87 3.50 17.59
N GLU A 159 6.12 3.55 18.03
CA GLU A 159 7.00 4.71 17.83
C GLU A 159 7.30 4.97 16.34
N ILE A 160 7.76 3.93 15.62
CA ILE A 160 8.11 4.02 14.20
C ILE A 160 6.86 4.38 13.38
N SER A 161 5.73 3.71 13.63
CA SER A 161 4.49 3.99 12.90
C SER A 161 3.97 5.41 13.15
N SER A 162 4.04 5.91 14.39
CA SER A 162 3.66 7.29 14.71
C SER A 162 4.52 8.31 13.96
N LYS A 163 5.85 8.14 14.02
CA LYS A 163 6.81 8.99 13.29
C LYS A 163 6.54 9.01 11.78
N VAL A 164 6.31 7.83 11.20
CA VAL A 164 6.02 7.69 9.76
C VAL A 164 4.67 8.30 9.42
N PHE A 165 3.65 8.09 10.25
CA PHE A 165 2.31 8.60 10.02
C PHE A 165 2.30 10.13 9.97
N VAL A 166 2.92 10.81 10.94
CA VAL A 166 3.04 12.28 10.95
C VAL A 166 3.72 12.80 9.69
N ARG A 167 4.75 12.09 9.19
CA ARG A 167 5.44 12.44 7.94
C ARG A 167 4.60 12.19 6.69
N ILE A 168 3.78 11.14 6.67
CA ILE A 168 3.05 10.71 5.47
C ILE A 168 1.64 11.29 5.38
N ALA A 169 0.99 11.62 6.48
CA ALA A 169 -0.39 12.11 6.53
C ALA A 169 -0.50 13.59 6.10
N THR A 170 -0.18 13.89 4.85
CA THR A 170 -0.28 15.22 4.24
C THR A 170 -1.53 15.36 3.39
N LEU A 171 -2.09 16.57 3.31
CA LEU A 171 -3.29 16.87 2.52
C LEU A 171 -3.10 16.54 1.02
N GLU A 172 -1.91 16.77 0.49
CA GLU A 172 -1.57 16.46 -0.90
C GLU A 172 -1.81 14.99 -1.24
N LYS A 173 -1.39 14.06 -0.36
CA LYS A 173 -1.58 12.62 -0.56
C LYS A 173 -3.06 12.24 -0.46
N THR A 174 -3.81 12.88 0.44
CA THR A 174 -5.27 12.72 0.52
C THR A 174 -5.95 13.19 -0.76
N ILE A 175 -5.64 14.38 -1.27
CA ILE A 175 -6.24 14.88 -2.51
C ILE A 175 -5.91 13.94 -3.68
N ARG A 176 -4.65 13.50 -3.77
CA ARG A 176 -4.22 12.53 -4.78
C ARG A 176 -4.97 11.20 -4.68
N SER A 177 -5.18 10.69 -3.46
CA SER A 177 -5.90 9.42 -3.26
C SER A 177 -7.35 9.52 -3.70
N PHE A 178 -8.06 10.58 -3.31
CA PHE A 178 -9.44 10.79 -3.72
C PHE A 178 -9.58 10.99 -5.23
N LYS A 179 -8.65 11.73 -5.85
CA LYS A 179 -8.62 11.92 -7.31
C LYS A 179 -8.35 10.62 -8.06
N ALA A 180 -7.43 9.78 -7.59
CA ALA A 180 -7.10 8.49 -8.20
C ALA A 180 -8.28 7.51 -8.19
N THR A 181 -9.15 7.61 -7.19
CA THR A 181 -10.38 6.80 -7.09
C THR A 181 -11.60 7.42 -7.76
N GLY A 182 -11.50 8.63 -8.35
CA GLY A 182 -12.64 9.31 -8.95
C GLY A 182 -13.77 9.64 -7.97
N ILE A 183 -13.54 9.57 -6.65
CA ILE A 183 -14.53 9.96 -5.63
C ILE A 183 -14.62 11.48 -5.54
N PHE A 184 -13.49 12.17 -5.68
CA PHE A 184 -13.45 13.62 -5.68
C PHE A 184 -12.32 14.20 -6.57
N ALA A 185 -12.61 15.00 -7.60
CA ALA A 185 -13.94 15.25 -8.19
C ALA A 185 -14.56 13.94 -8.72
N ILE A 186 -15.89 13.86 -8.72
CA ILE A 186 -16.60 12.65 -9.14
C ILE A 186 -16.28 12.37 -10.61
N ASN A 187 -15.76 11.18 -10.88
CA ASN A 187 -15.51 10.69 -12.23
C ASN A 187 -15.82 9.18 -12.30
N PRO A 188 -17.06 8.81 -12.70
CA PRO A 188 -17.45 7.41 -12.82
C PRO A 188 -16.70 6.66 -13.92
N ASP A 189 -16.22 7.39 -14.93
CA ASP A 189 -15.60 6.85 -16.14
C ASP A 189 -14.09 6.61 -16.00
N ILE A 190 -13.53 6.87 -14.81
CA ILE A 190 -12.08 6.81 -14.53
C ILE A 190 -11.44 5.44 -14.83
N PHE A 191 -12.23 4.37 -14.89
CA PHE A 191 -11.74 3.01 -15.14
C PHE A 191 -12.05 2.46 -16.53
N ILE A 192 -12.83 3.18 -17.35
CA ILE A 192 -13.28 2.70 -18.68
C ILE A 192 -12.10 2.48 -19.64
N ASP A 193 -11.03 3.26 -19.50
CA ASP A 193 -9.88 3.24 -20.41
C ASP A 193 -8.79 2.21 -20.01
N THR A 194 -8.76 1.80 -18.74
CA THR A 194 -7.71 0.88 -18.24
C THR A 194 -7.93 -0.58 -18.60
N ASP A 195 -9.16 -0.95 -18.99
CA ASP A 195 -9.54 -2.35 -19.25
C ASP A 195 -9.67 -2.68 -20.75
N ASN A 196 -9.76 -1.66 -21.63
CA ASN A 196 -9.67 -1.85 -23.09
C ASN A 196 -8.24 -2.08 -23.59
N LEU A 197 -7.24 -1.93 -22.72
CA LEU A 197 -5.83 -2.21 -22.99
C LEU A 197 -5.44 -3.59 -22.43
N ILE A 198 -5.97 -4.65 -23.04
CA ILE A 198 -5.23 -5.92 -23.10
C ILE A 198 -5.04 -6.29 -24.56
N PRO A 199 -3.78 -6.34 -25.03
CA PRO A 199 -3.37 -7.42 -25.91
C PRO A 199 -2.27 -8.27 -25.27
N LEU A 200 -2.54 -9.56 -25.36
CA LEU A 200 -1.65 -10.71 -25.27
C LEU A 200 -0.15 -10.43 -25.54
N THR A 201 0.70 -10.96 -24.64
CA THR A 201 2.12 -11.32 -24.88
C THR A 201 3.07 -10.25 -25.46
N ALA A 202 3.90 -9.64 -24.58
CA ALA A 202 5.31 -9.38 -24.90
C ALA A 202 6.15 -9.21 -23.62
N LYS A 203 7.18 -10.04 -23.47
CA LYS A 203 8.26 -9.86 -22.48
C LYS A 203 9.17 -8.69 -22.90
N LYS A 204 9.80 -8.10 -21.87
CA LYS A 204 11.05 -7.31 -21.81
C LYS A 204 10.98 -5.80 -22.10
N ASN A 205 11.42 -5.09 -21.06
CA ASN A 205 12.20 -3.86 -21.00
C ASN A 205 11.77 -2.65 -21.83
N VAL A 206 11.70 -1.50 -21.14
CA VAL A 206 11.89 -0.09 -21.58
C VAL A 206 10.78 0.74 -20.94
N LEU A 207 10.93 1.98 -20.45
CA LEU A 207 12.03 2.82 -19.99
C LEU A 207 11.34 3.89 -19.11
N LYS A 208 12.14 4.57 -18.30
CA LYS A 208 11.78 5.76 -17.52
C LYS A 208 11.14 6.86 -18.38
N THR A 209 10.09 7.49 -17.84
CA THR A 209 9.91 8.95 -17.88
C THR A 209 9.25 9.39 -16.56
N PHE A 210 10.09 9.73 -15.58
CA PHE A 210 9.68 10.59 -14.45
C PHE A 210 10.14 11.99 -14.84
N ASP A 211 9.18 12.90 -15.04
CA ASP A 211 9.48 14.31 -15.23
C ASP A 211 9.73 14.92 -13.84
N LEU A 212 11.00 15.12 -13.51
CA LEU A 212 11.48 15.84 -12.32
C LEU A 212 12.12 17.13 -12.81
N SER A 213 11.32 18.17 -12.98
CA SER A 213 11.80 19.52 -13.25
C SER A 213 11.91 20.37 -11.99
N TYR A 214 12.47 19.82 -10.89
CA TYR A 214 12.97 20.60 -9.75
C TYR A 214 14.05 19.80 -9.03
N VAL A 215 15.33 20.12 -9.31
CA VAL A 215 16.43 20.30 -8.34
C VAL A 215 17.67 20.66 -9.17
N THR A 216 18.21 21.83 -8.87
CA THR A 216 19.38 22.46 -9.46
C THR A 216 20.68 21.69 -9.20
N ASP A 217 21.63 21.94 -10.09
CA ASP A 217 22.96 21.35 -10.23
C ASP A 217 23.75 21.20 -8.92
N ASN A 218 24.22 19.98 -8.65
CA ASN A 218 25.64 19.73 -8.37
C ASN A 218 25.97 18.22 -8.33
N GLU A 219 27.17 17.90 -8.80
CA GLU A 219 27.91 16.63 -8.67
C GLU A 219 27.61 15.49 -9.67
N LYS A 220 27.98 15.72 -10.94
CA LYS A 220 28.42 14.67 -11.87
C LYS A 220 29.91 14.39 -11.64
N GLN A 221 30.29 13.48 -10.74
CA GLN A 221 31.62 12.86 -10.77
C GLN A 221 31.78 11.60 -9.89
N GLU A 222 30.92 10.57 -10.01
CA GLU A 222 31.25 9.28 -9.37
C GLU A 222 30.67 7.99 -10.01
N VAL A 223 30.10 8.08 -11.22
CA VAL A 223 29.41 6.92 -11.84
C VAL A 223 30.26 6.20 -12.90
N THR A 224 31.33 6.81 -13.41
CA THR A 224 32.15 6.23 -14.49
C THR A 224 33.11 5.13 -14.03
N THR A 225 33.46 5.04 -12.74
CA THR A 225 34.47 4.08 -12.25
C THR A 225 33.89 2.71 -11.86
N LYS A 226 32.58 2.62 -11.54
CA LYS A 226 31.95 1.34 -11.13
C LYS A 226 31.60 0.42 -12.31
N VAL A 227 31.41 0.95 -13.52
CA VAL A 227 31.04 0.16 -14.70
C VAL A 227 32.24 -0.63 -15.26
N MET A 228 33.47 -0.10 -15.16
CA MET A 228 34.68 -0.81 -15.61
C MET A 228 35.07 -1.99 -14.70
N ARG A 229 34.75 -1.95 -13.40
CA ARG A 229 35.06 -3.05 -12.46
C ARG A 229 34.21 -4.31 -12.67
N ARG A 230 33.00 -4.20 -13.22
CA ARG A 230 32.12 -5.36 -13.48
C ARG A 230 32.51 -6.17 -14.71
N LYS A 231 33.20 -5.59 -15.70
CA LYS A 231 33.67 -6.33 -16.89
C LYS A 231 34.92 -7.17 -16.64
N LYS A 232 35.75 -6.82 -15.65
CA LYS A 232 36.99 -7.58 -15.34
C LYS A 232 36.74 -8.87 -14.56
N ALA A 233 35.73 -8.91 -13.70
CA ALA A 233 35.39 -10.09 -12.88
C ALA A 233 34.73 -11.23 -13.67
N ALA A 234 34.04 -10.92 -14.78
CA ALA A 234 33.41 -11.93 -15.64
C ALA A 234 34.42 -12.70 -16.51
N LYS A 235 35.61 -12.12 -16.79
CA LYS A 235 36.64 -12.74 -17.63
C LYS A 235 37.46 -13.81 -16.90
N TYR A 236 37.56 -13.75 -15.57
CA TYR A 236 38.31 -14.73 -14.75
C TYR A 236 37.52 -16.01 -14.46
N ARG A 237 36.18 -15.98 -14.54
CA ARG A 237 35.33 -17.14 -14.21
C ARG A 237 35.24 -18.19 -15.32
N THR A 238 35.56 -17.81 -16.56
CA THR A 238 35.51 -18.71 -17.72
C THR A 238 36.83 -19.44 -17.98
N VAL A 239 37.93 -19.00 -17.37
CA VAL A 239 39.26 -19.63 -17.54
C VAL A 239 39.47 -20.79 -16.56
N SER A 240 38.86 -20.73 -15.37
CA SER A 240 39.04 -21.76 -14.33
C SER A 240 38.31 -23.08 -14.61
N SER A 241 37.30 -23.11 -15.49
CA SER A 241 36.54 -24.33 -15.78
C SER A 241 37.09 -25.13 -16.96
N LYS A 242 38.28 -24.79 -17.47
CA LYS A 242 38.97 -25.51 -18.56
C LYS A 242 40.29 -26.18 -18.13
N HIS A 243 40.63 -26.15 -16.84
CA HIS A 243 41.84 -26.78 -16.31
C HIS A 243 41.61 -28.05 -15.49
N ASP A 244 40.35 -28.41 -15.20
CA ASP A 244 40.04 -29.57 -14.34
C ASP A 244 39.62 -30.84 -15.12
N GLU A 245 39.60 -30.83 -16.45
CA GLU A 245 39.22 -32.00 -17.29
C GLU A 245 40.41 -32.72 -17.96
N GLU A 246 41.67 -32.30 -17.77
CA GLU A 246 42.84 -32.89 -18.45
C GLU A 246 43.78 -33.73 -17.57
N ASN A 247 43.48 -33.96 -16.27
CA ASN A 247 44.38 -34.70 -15.35
C ASN A 247 43.71 -35.90 -14.65
N SER A 248 43.08 -36.81 -15.39
CA SER A 248 42.73 -38.14 -14.85
C SER A 248 42.83 -39.26 -15.88
N THR A 249 44.02 -39.49 -16.41
CA THR A 249 44.44 -40.79 -16.95
C THR A 249 45.85 -41.07 -16.46
N ASP A 250 46.01 -42.20 -15.76
CA ASP A 250 47.15 -43.14 -15.77
C ASP A 250 47.67 -43.57 -14.38
N SER A 251 48.06 -44.85 -14.29
CA SER A 251 48.59 -45.67 -13.15
C SER A 251 47.57 -46.12 -12.07
N ASP A 252 47.46 -47.38 -11.64
CA ASP A 252 48.40 -48.50 -11.69
C ASP A 252 47.70 -49.88 -11.55
N SER A 253 48.31 -50.87 -12.16
CA SER A 253 48.07 -52.31 -12.02
C SER A 253 49.04 -52.93 -10.98
N LYS A 254 48.50 -53.85 -10.16
CA LYS A 254 49.11 -54.92 -9.32
C LYS A 254 48.06 -55.26 -8.24
N ASP A 255 47.61 -56.49 -8.02
CA ASP A 255 48.14 -57.84 -8.24
C ASP A 255 47.07 -58.79 -8.82
#